data_AF-A0A2S7TIU7-F1
#
_entry.id   AF-A0A2S7TIU7-F1
#
_cell.length_a   1.000
_cell.length_b   1.000
_cell.length_c   1.000
_cell.angle_alpha   90.00
_cell.angle_beta   90.00
_cell.angle_gamma   90.00
#
_symmetry.space_group_name_H-M   'P 1'
#
loop_
_entity.id
_entity.type
_entity.pdbx_description
1 polymer ?
#
loop_
_entity_poly.entity_id
_entity_poly.type
_entity_poly.pdbx_seq_one_letter_code
_entity_poly.pdbx_strand_id
1 'polypeptide(L)' 'MNKKFYLKLGNLHITKKGILKLSFGFFLTGSILGGLIFSSIKSNEKFNLMYFMFTNIFIWFFTFRSLKNEVVENKI' A
#
# COMPACT_ATOMS: atom_id res chain seq x y z
N MET A 1 24.79 3.26 14.16
CA MET A 1 24.01 4.01 13.14
C MET A 1 22.61 4.27 13.69
N ASN A 2 22.33 5.49 14.17
CA ASN A 2 21.06 5.85 14.81
C ASN A 2 19.90 5.82 13.79
N LYS A 3 19.21 4.69 13.65
CA LYS A 3 17.96 4.62 12.89
C LYS A 3 16.89 5.35 13.71
N LYS A 4 16.64 6.62 13.37
CA LYS A 4 15.47 7.35 13.87
C LYS A 4 14.22 6.66 13.30
N PHE A 5 13.53 5.89 14.13
CA PHE A 5 12.20 5.37 13.83
C PHE A 5 11.20 6.48 14.13
N TYR A 6 10.17 6.62 13.29
CA TYR A 6 9.28 7.78 13.34
C TYR A 6 7.86 7.43 13.79
N LEU A 7 7.43 6.18 13.63
CA LEU A 7 6.07 5.76 13.95
C LEU A 7 6.09 4.40 14.64
N LYS A 8 5.50 4.34 15.83
CA LYS A 8 5.35 3.15 16.64
C LYS A 8 3.89 2.69 16.60
N LEU A 9 3.62 1.54 16.00
CA LEU A 9 2.33 0.87 16.02
C LEU A 9 2.46 -0.39 16.88
N GLY A 10 2.07 -0.31 18.16
CA GLY A 10 2.30 -1.40 19.11
C GLY A 10 3.80 -1.72 19.20
N ASN A 11 4.17 -2.96 18.85
CA ASN A 11 5.57 -3.42 18.82
C ASN A 11 6.29 -3.17 17.47
N LEU A 12 5.59 -2.60 16.49
CA LEU A 12 6.13 -2.32 15.17
C LEU A 12 6.72 -0.90 15.14
N HIS A 13 8.01 -0.83 14.81
CA HIS A 13 8.71 0.42 14.55
C HIS A 13 8.90 0.59 13.05
N ILE A 14 8.29 1.64 12.50
CA ILE A 14 8.33 1.95 11.07
C ILE A 14 9.29 3.13 10.83
N THR A 15 10.18 2.98 9.86
CA THR A 15 11.06 4.09 9.41
C THR A 15 10.28 5.11 8.59
N LYS A 16 10.80 6.35 8.45
CA LYS A 16 10.22 7.37 7.56
C LYS A 16 10.06 6.86 6.12
N LYS A 17 11.02 6.05 5.65
CA LYS A 17 10.98 5.41 4.34
C LYS A 17 9.86 4.37 4.24
N GLY A 18 9.65 3.58 5.30
CA GLY A 18 8.54 2.64 5.38
C GLY A 18 7.18 3.33 5.29
N ILE A 19 6.98 4.43 6.02
CA ILE A 19 5.74 5.24 5.94
C ILE A 19 5.52 5.75 4.52
N LEU A 20 6.56 6.31 3.89
CA LEU A 20 6.46 6.83 2.52
C LEU A 20 6.07 5.71 1.52
N LYS A 21 6.66 4.51 1.66
CA LYS A 21 6.32 3.35 0.83
C LYS A 21 4.88 2.88 1.05
N LEU A 22 4.41 2.84 2.30
CA LEU A 22 3.02 2.54 2.64
C LEU A 22 2.05 3.54 2.02
N SER A 23 2.30 4.84 2.23
CA SER A 23 1.49 5.91 1.65
C SER A 23 1.46 5.83 0.13
N PHE A 24 2.59 5.50 -0.51
CA PHE A 24 2.64 5.32 -1.96
C PHE A 24 1.82 4.11 -2.43
N GLY A 25 1.88 2.98 -1.71
CA GLY A 25 1.04 1.81 -2.00
C GLY A 25 -0.46 2.10 -1.92
N PHE A 26 -0.89 2.82 -0.87
CA PHE A 26 -2.27 3.26 -0.74
C PHE A 26 -2.67 4.27 -1.83
N PHE A 27 -1.78 5.20 -2.17
CA PHE A 27 -2.02 6.16 -3.25
C PHE A 27 -2.26 5.45 -4.59
N LEU A 28 -1.39 4.51 -4.97
CA LEU A 28 -1.56 3.72 -6.20
C LEU A 28 -2.87 2.91 -6.19
N THR A 29 -3.20 2.29 -5.06
CA THR A 29 -4.45 1.55 -4.89
C THR A 29 -5.66 2.46 -5.13
N GLY A 30 -5.65 3.65 -4.52
CA GLY A 30 -6.69 4.66 -4.66
C GLY A 30 -6.81 5.19 -6.09
N SER A 31 -5.68 5.44 -6.77
CA SER A 31 -5.67 5.88 -8.16
C SER A 31 -6.29 4.86 -9.11
N ILE A 32 -5.96 3.56 -8.94
CA ILE A 32 -6.55 2.49 -9.74
C ILE A 32 -8.04 2.35 -9.45
N LEU A 33 -8.43 2.35 -8.18
CA LEU A 33 -9.82 2.24 -7.77
C LEU A 33 -10.65 3.38 -8.40
N GLY A 34 -10.18 4.63 -8.27
CA GLY A 34 -10.83 5.79 -8.85
C GLY A 34 -10.91 5.72 -10.38
N GLY A 35 -9.82 5.32 -11.05
CA GLY A 35 -9.79 5.16 -12.51
C GLY A 35 -10.77 4.10 -13.01
N LEU A 36 -10.87 2.97 -12.31
CA LEU A 36 -11.80 1.90 -12.67
C LEU A 36 -13.26 2.28 -12.41
N ILE A 37 -13.55 2.97 -11.31
CA ILE A 37 -14.89 3.51 -11.04
C ILE A 37 -15.27 4.51 -12.13
N PHE A 38 -14.39 5.46 -12.44
CA PHE A 38 -14.62 6.44 -13.49
C PHE A 38 -14.85 5.78 -14.85
N SER A 39 -14.04 4.79 -15.21
CA SER A 39 -14.19 4.03 -16.46
C SER A 39 -15.53 3.31 -16.50
N SER A 40 -15.93 2.65 -15.41
CA SER A 40 -17.20 1.91 -15.32
C SER A 40 -18.41 2.84 -15.48
N ILE A 41 -18.36 4.01 -14.84
CA ILE A 41 -19.40 5.05 -14.99
C ILE A 41 -19.46 5.53 -16.44
N LYS A 42 -18.31 5.77 -17.08
CA LYS A 42 -18.24 6.28 -18.45
C LYS A 42 -18.71 5.25 -19.49
N SER A 43 -18.39 3.96 -19.32
CA SER A 43 -18.82 2.89 -20.23
C SER A 43 -20.22 2.36 -19.92
N ASN A 44 -20.85 2.81 -18.82
CA ASN A 44 -22.14 2.30 -18.32
C ASN A 44 -22.09 0.79 -18.02
N GLU A 45 -20.91 0.29 -17.68
CA GLU A 45 -20.65 -1.10 -17.31
C GLU A 45 -20.58 -1.25 -15.80
N LYS A 46 -20.82 -2.47 -15.32
CA LYS A 46 -20.66 -2.78 -13.90
C LYS A 46 -19.18 -2.76 -13.53
N PHE A 47 -18.87 -2.18 -12.36
CA PHE A 47 -17.53 -2.18 -11.81
C PHE A 47 -17.01 -3.62 -11.67
N ASN A 48 -15.91 -3.93 -12.35
CA ASN A 48 -15.28 -5.23 -12.29
C ASN A 48 -14.35 -5.32 -11.08
N LEU A 49 -14.90 -5.77 -9.96
CA LEU A 49 -14.18 -5.95 -8.70
C LEU A 49 -13.04 -6.97 -8.81
N MET A 50 -13.20 -7.99 -9.65
CA MET A 50 -12.17 -9.01 -9.86
C MET A 50 -10.93 -8.42 -10.52
N TYR A 51 -11.11 -7.57 -11.53
CA TYR A 51 -10.01 -6.86 -12.19
C TYR A 51 -9.27 -5.93 -11.21
N PHE A 52 -10.01 -5.21 -10.36
CA PHE A 52 -9.41 -4.40 -9.30
C PHE A 52 -8.58 -5.26 -8.34
N MET A 53 -9.09 -6.41 -7.89
CA MET A 53 -8.36 -7.28 -6.96
C MET A 53 -7.06 -7.84 -7.57
N PHE A 54 -7.08 -8.26 -8.84
CA PHE A 54 -5.87 -8.76 -9.52
C PHE A 54 -4.80 -7.68 -9.65
N THR A 55 -5.19 -6.48 -10.07
CA THR A 55 -4.25 -5.35 -10.20
C THR A 55 -3.72 -4.91 -8.84
N ASN A 56 -4.56 -4.92 -7.80
CA ASN A 56 -4.19 -4.55 -6.44
C ASN A 56 -3.22 -5.55 -5.79
N ILE A 57 -3.35 -6.85 -6.08
CA ILE A 57 -2.43 -7.89 -5.58
C ILE A 57 -0.97 -7.59 -5.95
N PHE A 58 -0.70 -7.16 -7.18
CA PHE A 58 0.67 -6.83 -7.60
C PHE A 58 1.22 -5.65 -6.81
N ILE A 59 0.43 -4.59 -6.61
CA ILE A 59 0.85 -3.41 -5.83
C ILE A 59 1.23 -3.81 -4.42
N TRP A 60 0.38 -4.59 -3.75
CA TRP A 60 0.64 -5.00 -2.38
C TRP A 60 1.79 -5.98 -2.29
N PHE A 61 1.97 -6.89 -3.24
CA PHE A 61 3.13 -7.79 -3.29
C PHE A 61 4.46 -7.01 -3.28
N PHE A 62 4.60 -5.99 -4.14
CA PHE A 62 5.80 -5.14 -4.18
C PHE A 62 5.93 -4.27 -2.93
N THR A 63 4.82 -3.69 -2.48
CA THR A 63 4.77 -2.82 -1.28
C THR A 63 5.21 -3.58 -0.03
N PHE A 64 4.63 -4.76 0.23
CA PHE A 64 4.98 -5.61 1.37
C PHE A 64 6.44 -6.05 1.34
N ARG A 65 6.95 -6.47 0.18
CA ARG A 65 8.36 -6.87 0.04
C ARG A 65 9.32 -5.72 0.34
N SER A 66 8.96 -4.51 -0.09
CA SER A 66 9.76 -3.29 0.14
C SER A 66 9.67 -2.79 1.60
N LEU A 67 8.57 -3.10 2.29
CA LEU A 67 8.34 -2.77 3.70
C LEU A 67 9.04 -3.71 4.68
N LYS A 68 9.23 -4.98 4.32
CA LYS A 68 9.88 -5.98 5.19
C LYS A 68 11.26 -5.52 5.72
N ASN A 69 11.97 -4.71 4.93
CA ASN A 69 13.29 -4.18 5.32
C ASN A 69 13.22 -2.88 6.14
N GLU A 70 12.04 -2.29 6.28
CA GLU A 70 11.79 -0.97 6.90
C GLU A 70 10.91 -1.05 8.15
N VAL A 71 10.29 -2.21 8.39
CA VAL A 71 9.49 -2.50 9.59
C VAL A 71 10.33 -3.38 10.50
N VAL A 72 10.63 -2.89 11.69
CA VAL A 72 11.35 -3.65 12.73
C VAL A 72 10.34 -3.97 13.82
N GLU A 73 10.17 -5.26 14.08
CA GLU A 73 9.39 -5.73 15.22
C GLU A 73 10.31 -5.82 16.43
N ASN A 74 10.05 -5.01 17.45
CA ASN A 74 10.70 -5.19 18.74
C ASN A 74 10.04 -6.40 19.41
N LYS A 75 10.69 -7.56 19.29
CA LYS A 75 10.35 -8.73 20.11
C LYS A 75 10.85 -8.45 21.52
N ILE A 76 9.96 -7.89 22.36
CA ILE A 76 10.11 -7.89 23.81
C ILE A 76 9.83 -9.31 24.30
#